data_AF-A0A0K8VWC5-F1
#
_entry.id   AF-A0A0K8VWC5-F1
#
_cell.length_a   1.000
_cell.length_b   1.000
_cell.length_c   1.000
_cell.angle_alpha   90.00
_cell.angle_beta   90.00
_cell.angle_gamma   90.00
#
_symmetry.space_group_name_H-M   'P 1'
#
loop_
_entity.id
_entity.type
_entity.pdbx_description
1 polymer ?
#
loop_
_entity_poly.entity_id
_entity_poly.type
_entity_poly.pdbx_seq_one_letter_code
_entity_poly.pdbx_strand_id
1 'polypeptide(L)'
;MAKFKFDIKCIFSQPVVQISSNLLPHTFIGDRRMAMDVTSKVSQIIDRLGELSAVAQKLSKPITSAQKLRMSENQTVYLMADINGCDGDVVIGLLKIGTKNLYLFDSSGQTRKIDKARCILDFYIHESRQRMGVGKILFDIMLTEEHWTPVKCSVDRPSEKLIQFLKKYYGLEKIIPQANKFVLYEGFFDEDGDDDANRYVFILHYLCTDVFLGIGTKHFISKTFKYSNLDIELIINLIFPKK
;
A
#
# COMPACT_ATOMS: atom_id res chain seq x y z
N MET A 1 15.17 6.45 -7.95
CA MET A 1 13.86 6.60 -8.55
C MET A 1 13.95 5.78 -9.82
N ALA A 2 12.90 5.08 -10.21
CA ALA A 2 12.95 4.26 -11.42
C ALA A 2 12.44 5.08 -12.60
N LYS A 3 13.34 5.38 -13.55
CA LYS A 3 13.02 5.98 -14.85
C LYS A 3 12.88 4.88 -15.88
N PHE A 4 11.92 5.04 -16.78
CA PHE A 4 11.62 4.07 -17.83
C PHE A 4 11.73 4.73 -19.20
N LYS A 5 12.02 3.93 -20.24
CA LYS A 5 12.13 4.40 -21.63
C LYS A 5 10.77 4.56 -22.32
N PHE A 6 9.70 4.65 -21.54
CA PHE A 6 8.32 4.78 -22.00
C PHE A 6 7.57 5.72 -21.06
N ASP A 7 6.50 6.32 -21.58
CA ASP A 7 5.61 7.14 -20.77
C ASP A 7 4.86 6.28 -19.75
N ILE A 8 4.99 6.62 -18.47
CA ILE A 8 4.31 5.93 -17.38
C ILE A 8 2.89 6.48 -17.16
N LYS A 9 2.53 7.65 -17.70
CA LYS A 9 1.18 8.24 -17.54
C LYS A 9 0.07 7.36 -18.10
N CYS A 10 0.39 6.49 -19.07
CA CYS A 10 -0.58 5.50 -19.59
C CYS A 10 -0.93 4.40 -18.57
N ILE A 11 -0.12 4.23 -17.52
CA ILE A 11 -0.35 3.25 -16.44
C ILE A 11 -0.89 3.96 -15.20
N PHE A 12 -0.34 5.13 -14.87
CA PHE A 12 -0.68 5.87 -13.65
C PHE A 12 -1.66 7.00 -13.93
N SER A 13 -2.97 6.69 -13.92
CA SER A 13 -4.05 7.69 -13.93
C SER A 13 -4.17 8.46 -12.60
N GLN A 14 -3.52 7.96 -11.56
CA GLN A 14 -3.48 8.48 -10.20
C GLN A 14 -2.10 8.16 -9.60
N PRO A 15 -1.67 8.84 -8.51
CA PRO A 15 -0.34 8.67 -7.94
C PRO A 15 -0.03 7.23 -7.50
N VAL A 16 -1.05 6.47 -7.08
CA VAL A 16 -0.92 5.06 -6.66
C VAL A 16 -1.84 4.17 -7.46
N VAL A 17 -1.32 3.13 -8.09
CA VAL A 17 -2.13 2.15 -8.83
C VAL A 17 -1.96 0.74 -8.26
N GLN A 18 -3.08 0.04 -8.13
CA GLN A 18 -3.13 -1.38 -7.78
C GLN A 18 -2.96 -2.23 -9.04
N ILE A 19 -2.06 -3.23 -8.96
CA ILE A 19 -1.78 -4.22 -9.99
C ILE A 19 -2.01 -5.63 -9.41
N SER A 20 -2.85 -6.44 -10.05
CA SER A 20 -3.09 -7.85 -9.66
C SER A 20 -2.32 -8.82 -10.57
N SER A 21 -2.60 -10.13 -10.48
CA SER A 21 -1.91 -11.18 -11.23
C SER A 21 -2.00 -11.05 -12.76
N ASN A 22 -2.98 -10.30 -13.29
CA ASN A 22 -3.10 -10.03 -14.72
C ASN A 22 -2.07 -9.00 -15.25
N LEU A 23 -1.34 -8.32 -14.35
CA LEU A 23 -0.41 -7.22 -14.62
C LEU A 23 -1.01 -6.00 -15.33
N LEU A 24 -2.31 -5.80 -15.18
CA LEU A 24 -2.99 -4.59 -15.60
C LEU A 24 -3.30 -3.74 -14.37
N PRO A 25 -3.22 -2.40 -14.48
CA PRO A 25 -3.75 -1.55 -13.43
C PRO A 25 -5.26 -1.76 -13.29
N HIS A 26 -5.78 -1.71 -12.06
CA HIS A 26 -7.22 -1.81 -11.79
C HIS A 26 -8.06 -0.77 -12.56
N THR A 27 -7.45 0.35 -12.98
CA THR A 27 -8.08 1.40 -13.79
C THR A 27 -7.95 1.17 -15.31
N PHE A 28 -7.37 0.06 -15.75
CA PHE A 28 -7.14 -0.19 -17.17
C PHE A 28 -8.46 -0.31 -17.95
N ILE A 29 -8.58 0.48 -19.01
CA ILE A 29 -9.66 0.39 -19.99
C ILE A 29 -9.01 0.47 -21.36
N GLY A 30 -9.17 -0.56 -22.18
CA GLY A 30 -8.54 -0.62 -23.49
C GLY A 30 -8.75 -1.95 -24.21
N ASP A 31 -8.24 -2.03 -25.44
CA ASP A 31 -8.32 -3.24 -26.25
C ASP A 31 -7.20 -4.24 -25.92
N ARG A 32 -7.25 -5.40 -26.59
CA ARG A 32 -6.25 -6.47 -26.42
C ARG A 32 -4.82 -6.01 -26.73
N ARG A 33 -4.62 -5.15 -27.73
CA ARG A 33 -3.27 -4.68 -28.12
C ARG A 33 -2.71 -3.76 -27.04
N MET A 34 -3.54 -2.83 -26.55
CA MET A 34 -3.18 -1.95 -25.43
C MET A 34 -2.87 -2.76 -24.17
N ALA A 35 -3.65 -3.80 -23.87
CA ALA A 35 -3.39 -4.65 -22.71
C ALA A 35 -2.03 -5.35 -22.80
N MET A 36 -1.63 -5.84 -23.97
CA MET A 36 -0.31 -6.44 -24.18
C MET A 36 0.84 -5.44 -23.96
N ASP A 37 0.68 -4.21 -24.45
CA ASP A 37 1.67 -3.15 -24.23
C ASP A 37 1.77 -2.73 -22.75
N VAL A 38 0.61 -2.49 -22.10
CA VAL A 38 0.55 -2.12 -20.68
C VAL A 38 1.14 -3.21 -19.79
N THR A 39 0.77 -4.48 -20.01
CA THR A 39 1.33 -5.58 -19.22
C THR A 39 2.85 -5.72 -19.38
N SER A 40 3.40 -5.44 -20.57
CA SER A 40 4.85 -5.41 -20.80
C SER A 40 5.53 -4.28 -20.01
N LYS A 41 4.97 -3.08 -20.04
CA LYS A 41 5.48 -1.91 -19.29
C LYS A 41 5.38 -2.11 -17.77
N VAL A 42 4.24 -2.59 -17.27
CA VAL A 42 4.05 -2.91 -15.85
C VAL A 42 5.01 -4.00 -15.39
N SER A 43 5.28 -5.01 -16.23
CA SER A 43 6.27 -6.05 -15.91
C SER A 43 7.65 -5.43 -15.64
N GLN A 44 8.11 -4.56 -16.54
CA GLN A 44 9.39 -3.86 -16.38
C GLN A 44 9.43 -2.99 -15.11
N ILE A 45 8.33 -2.34 -14.75
CA ILE A 45 8.24 -1.54 -13.52
C ILE A 45 8.38 -2.42 -12.28
N ILE A 46 7.61 -3.50 -12.20
CA ILE A 46 7.61 -4.42 -11.05
C ILE A 46 8.98 -5.08 -10.92
N ASP A 47 9.57 -5.56 -12.01
CA ASP A 47 10.88 -6.21 -11.98
C ASP A 47 11.95 -5.22 -11.50
N ARG A 48 11.93 -3.99 -12.02
CA ARG A 48 12.91 -2.97 -11.61
C ARG A 48 12.76 -2.58 -10.13
N LEU A 49 11.54 -2.36 -9.65
CA LEU A 49 11.33 -2.03 -8.23
C LEU A 49 11.59 -3.23 -7.32
N GLY A 50 11.32 -4.45 -7.79
CA GLY A 50 11.64 -5.69 -7.09
C GLY A 50 13.15 -5.86 -6.90
N GLU A 51 13.96 -5.57 -7.92
CA GLU A 51 15.42 -5.52 -7.82
C GLU A 51 15.90 -4.48 -6.81
N LEU A 52 15.37 -3.25 -6.90
CA LEU A 52 15.74 -2.17 -5.98
C LEU A 52 15.37 -2.51 -4.53
N SER A 53 14.19 -3.09 -4.31
CA SER A 53 13.76 -3.59 -3.01
C SER A 53 14.73 -4.67 -2.48
N ALA A 54 15.13 -5.61 -3.34
CA ALA A 54 16.08 -6.66 -2.98
C ALA A 54 17.43 -6.10 -2.51
N VAL A 55 17.97 -5.12 -3.25
CA VAL A 55 19.21 -4.43 -2.91
C VAL A 55 19.08 -3.71 -1.56
N ALA A 56 18.00 -2.96 -1.35
CA ALA A 56 17.76 -2.23 -0.11
C ALA A 56 17.62 -3.16 1.11
N GLN A 57 17.09 -4.36 0.90
CA GLN A 57 16.94 -5.40 1.93
C GLN A 57 18.13 -6.37 2.02
N LYS A 58 19.17 -6.19 1.20
CA LYS A 58 20.35 -7.07 1.11
C LYS A 58 19.99 -8.53 0.79
N LEU A 59 18.99 -8.74 -0.06
CA LEU A 59 18.56 -10.05 -0.55
C LEU A 59 19.38 -10.45 -1.79
N SER A 60 19.72 -11.74 -1.91
CA SER A 60 20.46 -12.25 -3.07
C SER A 60 19.63 -12.31 -4.36
N LYS A 61 18.30 -12.39 -4.23
CA LYS A 61 17.34 -12.40 -5.35
C LYS A 61 16.10 -11.59 -4.98
N PRO A 62 15.45 -10.92 -5.95
CA PRO A 62 14.23 -10.18 -5.69
C PRO A 62 13.09 -11.12 -5.29
N ILE A 63 12.36 -10.77 -4.23
CA ILE A 63 11.16 -11.50 -3.78
C ILE A 63 9.89 -11.05 -4.52
N THR A 64 9.97 -9.95 -5.26
CA THR A 64 8.91 -9.40 -6.09
C THR A 64 9.38 -9.33 -7.53
N SER A 65 8.59 -9.90 -8.45
CA SER A 65 8.79 -9.81 -9.89
C SER A 65 7.44 -9.99 -10.59
N ALA A 66 7.36 -9.53 -11.83
CA ALA A 66 6.18 -9.68 -12.68
C ALA A 66 5.76 -11.15 -12.80
N GLN A 67 6.74 -12.04 -13.02
CA GLN A 67 6.51 -13.48 -13.09
C GLN A 67 5.92 -14.04 -11.79
N LYS A 68 6.47 -13.67 -10.62
CA LYS A 68 5.97 -14.14 -9.32
C LYS A 68 4.55 -13.66 -9.05
N LEU A 69 4.23 -12.41 -9.43
CA LEU A 69 2.89 -11.84 -9.28
C LEU A 69 1.87 -12.57 -10.18
N ARG A 70 2.21 -12.86 -11.45
CA ARG A 70 1.33 -13.63 -12.34
C ARG A 70 0.95 -15.00 -11.79
N MET A 71 1.86 -15.64 -11.07
CA MET A 71 1.65 -16.96 -10.46
C MET A 71 0.91 -16.90 -9.11
N SER A 72 0.59 -15.70 -8.60
CA SER A 72 0.04 -15.49 -7.27
C SER A 72 -1.27 -14.71 -7.33
N GLU A 73 -2.39 -15.39 -7.56
CA GLU A 73 -3.72 -14.77 -7.71
C GLU A 73 -4.20 -14.03 -6.45
N ASN A 74 -3.70 -14.41 -5.28
CA ASN A 74 -4.00 -13.82 -3.98
C ASN A 74 -3.03 -12.71 -3.58
N GLN A 75 -2.18 -12.24 -4.50
CA GLN A 75 -1.24 -11.15 -4.27
C GLN A 75 -1.52 -9.97 -5.17
N THR A 76 -1.22 -8.80 -4.63
CA THR A 76 -1.46 -7.52 -5.25
C THR A 76 -0.27 -6.61 -4.98
N VAL A 77 0.11 -5.82 -5.98
CA VAL A 77 1.17 -4.82 -5.85
C VAL A 77 0.57 -3.43 -6.03
N TYR A 78 0.75 -2.57 -5.04
CA TYR A 78 0.53 -1.14 -5.14
C TYR A 78 1.81 -0.45 -5.60
N LEU A 79 1.74 0.26 -6.72
CA LEU A 79 2.86 1.03 -7.27
C LEU A 79 2.59 2.52 -7.07
N MET A 80 3.62 3.28 -6.70
CA MET A 80 3.52 4.73 -6.52
C MET A 80 4.44 5.46 -7.48
N ALA A 81 3.88 6.42 -8.21
CA ALA A 81 4.60 7.31 -9.10
C ALA A 81 4.55 8.77 -8.63
N ASP A 82 5.65 9.48 -8.89
CA ASP A 82 5.78 10.93 -8.80
C ASP A 82 5.60 11.47 -10.23
N ILE A 83 4.37 11.85 -10.56
CA ILE A 83 3.99 12.36 -11.89
C ILE A 83 3.96 13.87 -11.83
N ASN A 84 4.54 14.54 -12.83
CA ASN A 84 4.74 15.99 -12.85
C ASN A 84 5.68 16.50 -11.74
N GLY A 85 6.49 15.62 -11.14
CA GLY A 85 7.55 15.99 -10.21
C GLY A 85 8.70 16.71 -10.92
N CYS A 86 9.53 17.42 -10.15
CA CYS A 86 10.70 18.14 -10.67
C CYS A 86 11.72 17.22 -11.36
N ASP A 87 11.74 15.93 -11.00
CA ASP A 87 12.67 14.93 -11.53
C ASP A 87 12.16 14.23 -12.80
N GLY A 88 11.00 14.66 -13.32
CA GLY A 88 10.23 14.00 -14.37
C GLY A 88 9.33 12.89 -13.83
N ASP A 89 8.59 12.23 -14.72
CA ASP A 89 7.68 11.14 -14.32
C ASP A 89 8.48 9.90 -13.92
N VAL A 90 8.45 9.57 -12.63
CA VAL A 90 9.24 8.48 -12.05
C VAL A 90 8.41 7.59 -11.15
N VAL A 91 8.74 6.29 -11.11
CA VAL A 91 8.14 5.37 -10.13
C VAL A 91 9.02 5.29 -8.89
N ILE A 92 8.43 5.50 -7.73
CA ILE A 92 9.15 5.76 -6.47
C ILE A 92 8.83 4.75 -5.36
N GLY A 93 7.78 3.94 -5.50
CA GLY A 93 7.38 3.02 -4.44
C GLY A 93 6.70 1.75 -4.93
N LEU A 94 6.84 0.71 -4.12
CA LEU A 94 6.21 -0.60 -4.29
C LEU A 94 5.76 -1.11 -2.92
N LEU A 95 4.51 -1.56 -2.83
CA LEU A 95 3.96 -2.27 -1.67
C LEU A 95 3.25 -3.52 -2.18
N LYS A 96 3.82 -4.69 -1.91
CA LYS A 96 3.22 -5.99 -2.22
C LYS A 96 2.52 -6.55 -1.00
N ILE A 97 1.27 -6.95 -1.20
CA ILE A 97 0.43 -7.58 -0.19
C ILE A 97 -0.14 -8.89 -0.73
N GLY A 98 -0.74 -9.67 0.15
CA GLY A 98 -1.59 -10.80 -0.24
C GLY A 98 -2.15 -11.52 0.97
N THR A 99 -2.84 -12.63 0.73
CA THR A 99 -3.37 -13.48 1.80
C THR A 99 -2.64 -14.82 1.87
N LYS A 100 -2.43 -15.39 3.05
CA LYS A 100 -1.81 -16.71 3.21
C LYS A 100 -2.54 -17.51 4.29
N ASN A 101 -2.61 -18.82 4.14
CA ASN A 101 -3.03 -19.70 5.23
C ASN A 101 -1.83 -19.90 6.16
N LEU A 102 -1.91 -19.38 7.38
CA LEU A 102 -0.80 -19.37 8.33
C LEU A 102 -1.18 -20.11 9.62
N TYR A 103 -0.20 -20.77 10.21
CA TYR A 103 -0.26 -21.24 11.59
C TYR A 103 0.58 -20.28 12.43
N LEU A 104 -0.08 -19.58 13.35
CA LEU A 104 0.48 -18.46 14.11
C LEU A 104 0.29 -18.70 15.60
N PHE A 105 1.21 -18.24 16.43
CA PHE A 105 1.02 -18.23 17.88
C PHE A 105 0.27 -16.98 18.32
N ASP A 106 -0.68 -17.13 19.24
CA ASP A 106 -1.25 -16.01 19.99
C ASP A 106 -0.37 -15.58 21.17
N SER A 107 -0.81 -14.57 21.91
CA SER A 107 -0.10 -14.03 23.07
C SER A 107 0.08 -15.04 24.21
N SER A 108 -0.73 -16.10 24.24
CA SER A 108 -0.64 -17.20 25.22
C SER A 108 0.26 -18.33 24.73
N GLY A 109 0.83 -18.22 23.52
CA GLY A 109 1.65 -19.24 22.89
C GLY A 109 0.85 -20.39 22.26
N GLN A 110 -0.48 -20.26 22.14
CA GLN A 110 -1.31 -21.27 21.49
C GLN A 110 -1.29 -21.10 19.97
N THR A 111 -1.17 -22.22 19.24
CA THR A 111 -1.24 -22.21 17.77
C THR A 111 -2.66 -21.96 17.29
N ARG A 112 -2.83 -20.96 16.43
CA ARG A 112 -4.05 -20.59 15.73
C ARG A 112 -3.84 -20.76 14.23
N LYS A 113 -4.74 -21.50 13.58
CA LYS A 113 -4.80 -21.55 12.12
C LYS A 113 -5.61 -20.35 11.63
N ILE A 114 -4.98 -19.46 10.86
CA ILE A 114 -5.62 -18.30 10.25
C ILE A 114 -5.66 -18.52 8.75
N ASP A 115 -6.85 -18.79 8.24
CA ASP A 115 -7.08 -18.88 6.80
C ASP A 115 -7.12 -17.46 6.20
N LYS A 116 -6.48 -17.29 5.04
CA LYS A 116 -6.35 -16.00 4.33
C LYS A 116 -5.84 -14.84 5.22
N ALA A 117 -4.90 -15.11 6.12
CA ALA A 117 -4.23 -14.08 6.91
C ALA A 117 -3.68 -12.96 5.99
N ARG A 118 -4.01 -11.71 6.32
CA ARG A 118 -3.56 -10.51 5.60
C ARG A 118 -2.05 -10.33 5.78
N CYS A 119 -1.31 -10.24 4.69
CA CYS A 119 0.15 -10.24 4.70
C CYS A 119 0.73 -9.03 3.97
N ILE A 120 1.63 -8.30 4.62
CA ILE A 120 2.58 -7.39 3.98
C ILE A 120 3.79 -8.21 3.57
N LEU A 121 4.08 -8.27 2.26
CA LEU A 121 5.02 -9.23 1.67
C LEU A 121 6.28 -8.59 1.08
N ASP A 122 6.21 -7.32 0.69
CA ASP A 122 7.36 -6.52 0.26
C ASP A 122 6.99 -5.04 0.35
N PHE A 123 7.89 -4.19 0.83
CA PHE A 123 7.63 -2.76 0.94
C PHE A 123 8.90 -1.95 0.71
N TYR A 124 8.87 -1.13 -0.33
CA TYR A 124 10.00 -0.35 -0.78
C TYR A 124 9.57 1.03 -1.21
N ILE A 125 10.26 2.04 -0.68
CA ILE A 125 10.23 3.42 -1.18
C ILE A 125 11.66 3.77 -1.56
N HIS A 126 11.84 4.37 -2.74
CA HIS A 126 13.15 4.78 -3.21
C HIS A 126 13.85 5.69 -2.20
N GLU A 127 15.16 5.48 -2.03
CA GLU A 127 16.00 6.10 -1.00
C GLU A 127 15.86 7.61 -0.98
N SER A 128 15.82 8.26 -2.15
CA SER A 128 15.67 9.72 -2.30
C SER A 128 14.30 10.28 -1.87
N ARG A 129 13.32 9.42 -1.56
CA ARG A 129 11.97 9.79 -1.11
C ARG A 129 11.63 9.17 0.26
N GLN A 130 12.58 8.47 0.89
CA GLN A 130 12.38 7.93 2.24
C GLN A 130 12.25 9.07 3.27
N ARG A 131 11.49 8.80 4.34
CA ARG A 131 11.23 9.73 5.45
C ARG A 131 10.48 11.03 5.09
N MET A 132 9.96 11.15 3.87
CA MET A 132 9.12 12.28 3.42
C MET A 132 7.60 12.03 3.52
N GLY A 133 7.15 11.02 4.29
CA GLY A 133 5.73 10.67 4.42
C GLY A 133 5.16 9.79 3.28
N VAL A 134 5.85 9.72 2.14
CA VAL A 134 5.49 8.92 0.95
C VAL A 134 5.09 7.47 1.27
N GLY A 135 5.87 6.79 2.12
CA GLY A 135 5.55 5.42 2.54
C GLY A 135 4.24 5.30 3.33
N LYS A 136 3.89 6.33 4.13
CA LYS A 136 2.63 6.37 4.87
C LYS A 136 1.45 6.50 3.90
N ILE A 137 1.56 7.42 2.94
CA ILE A 137 0.56 7.61 1.89
C ILE A 137 0.27 6.30 1.15
N LEU A 138 1.32 5.60 0.68
CA LEU A 138 1.16 4.34 -0.03
C LEU A 138 0.47 3.26 0.83
N PHE A 139 0.83 3.20 2.11
CA PHE A 139 0.28 2.20 3.03
C PHE A 139 -1.17 2.51 3.44
N ASP A 140 -1.50 3.79 3.70
CA ASP A 140 -2.87 4.23 4.03
C ASP A 140 -3.83 3.96 2.86
N ILE A 141 -3.41 4.23 1.62
CA ILE A 141 -4.20 3.92 0.42
C ILE A 141 -4.46 2.41 0.38
N MET A 142 -3.42 1.58 0.54
CA MET A 142 -3.58 0.12 0.56
C MET A 142 -4.57 -0.34 1.65
N LEU A 143 -4.44 0.15 2.88
CA LEU A 143 -5.37 -0.21 3.96
C LEU A 143 -6.82 0.17 3.62
N THR A 144 -7.00 1.34 3.01
CA THR A 144 -8.33 1.86 2.64
C THR A 144 -8.98 1.02 1.55
N GLU A 145 -8.27 0.78 0.45
CA GLU A 145 -8.73 0.01 -0.71
C GLU A 145 -9.01 -1.46 -0.36
N GLU A 146 -8.17 -2.06 0.49
CA GLU A 146 -8.33 -3.46 0.90
C GLU A 146 -9.30 -3.64 2.08
N HIS A 147 -9.74 -2.53 2.70
CA HIS A 147 -10.49 -2.54 3.96
C HIS A 147 -9.76 -3.30 5.08
N TRP A 148 -8.45 -3.11 5.19
CA TRP A 148 -7.62 -3.74 6.20
C TRP A 148 -7.31 -2.78 7.34
N THR A 149 -7.14 -3.34 8.54
CA THR A 149 -6.65 -2.59 9.69
C THR A 149 -5.19 -2.96 9.96
N PRO A 150 -4.32 -1.99 10.33
CA PRO A 150 -2.89 -2.23 10.47
C PRO A 150 -2.56 -3.37 11.45
N VAL A 151 -3.27 -3.43 12.58
CA VAL A 151 -3.04 -4.42 13.64
C VAL A 151 -3.34 -5.85 13.18
N LYS A 152 -4.24 -6.01 12.19
CA LYS A 152 -4.60 -7.31 11.58
C LYS A 152 -3.70 -7.73 10.43
N CYS A 153 -2.66 -6.94 10.12
CA CYS A 153 -1.71 -7.27 9.06
C CYS A 153 -0.51 -8.03 9.65
N SER A 154 -0.31 -9.27 9.19
CA SER A 154 0.94 -9.99 9.41
C SER A 154 2.03 -9.46 8.47
N VAL A 155 3.29 -9.47 8.90
CA VAL A 155 4.40 -8.91 8.11
C VAL A 155 5.47 -9.97 7.91
N ASP A 156 5.77 -10.32 6.66
CA ASP A 156 6.79 -11.32 6.33
C ASP A 156 8.20 -10.69 6.39
N ARG A 157 9.04 -11.15 7.31
CA ARG A 157 10.45 -10.71 7.48
C ARG A 157 10.62 -9.19 7.46
N PRO A 158 9.95 -8.43 8.35
CA PRO A 158 10.06 -6.98 8.33
C PRO A 158 11.51 -6.53 8.53
N SER A 159 11.94 -5.54 7.74
CA SER A 159 13.17 -4.80 8.02
C SER A 159 13.00 -3.93 9.28
N GLU A 160 14.11 -3.57 9.93
CA GLU A 160 14.08 -2.65 11.07
C GLU A 160 13.41 -1.31 10.72
N LYS A 161 13.60 -0.82 9.49
CA LYS A 161 12.92 0.38 8.97
C LYS A 161 11.39 0.21 8.95
N LEU A 162 10.90 -0.97 8.56
CA LEU A 162 9.46 -1.27 8.54
C LEU A 162 8.90 -1.40 9.95
N ILE A 163 9.60 -2.04 10.89
CA ILE A 163 9.19 -2.10 12.30
C ILE A 163 9.04 -0.68 12.87
N GLN A 164 10.05 0.17 12.68
CA GLN A 164 10.00 1.57 13.13
C GLN A 164 8.88 2.37 12.44
N PHE A 165 8.62 2.11 11.16
CA PHE A 165 7.53 2.73 10.42
C PHE A 165 6.17 2.36 11.00
N LEU A 166 5.94 1.07 11.29
CA LEU A 166 4.68 0.58 11.85
C LEU A 166 4.45 1.10 13.27
N LYS A 167 5.49 1.12 14.11
CA LYS A 167 5.44 1.75 15.42
C LYS A 167 5.08 3.24 15.34
N LYS A 168 5.76 3.99 14.47
CA LYS A 168 5.57 5.44 14.35
C LYS A 168 4.16 5.83 13.89
N TYR A 169 3.65 5.17 12.86
CA TYR A 169 2.42 5.61 12.19
C TYR A 169 1.16 4.87 12.63
N TYR A 170 1.29 3.68 13.22
CA TYR A 170 0.16 2.84 13.59
C TYR A 170 0.23 2.32 15.04
N GLY A 171 1.20 2.77 15.84
CA GLY A 171 1.33 2.36 17.26
C GLY A 171 1.69 0.89 17.47
N LEU A 172 2.09 0.17 16.41
CA LEU A 172 2.40 -1.25 16.46
C LEU A 172 3.80 -1.48 17.05
N GLU A 173 3.85 -1.74 18.36
CA GLU A 173 5.09 -1.86 19.11
C GLU A 173 5.34 -3.26 19.67
N LYS A 174 4.33 -3.85 20.30
CA LYS A 174 4.50 -5.11 21.03
C LYS A 174 4.32 -6.31 20.10
N ILE A 175 5.43 -6.97 19.77
CA ILE A 175 5.46 -8.11 18.84
C ILE A 175 5.07 -9.41 19.55
N ILE A 176 4.21 -10.20 18.91
CA ILE A 176 3.91 -11.58 19.34
C ILE A 176 4.96 -12.53 18.76
N PRO A 177 5.73 -13.26 19.58
CA PRO A 177 6.75 -14.19 19.09
C PRO A 177 6.16 -15.27 18.16
N GLN A 178 6.81 -15.51 17.02
CA GLN A 178 6.44 -16.55 16.06
C GLN A 178 7.61 -17.50 15.80
N ALA A 179 7.34 -18.78 15.53
CA ALA A 179 8.38 -19.72 15.08
C ALA A 179 8.72 -19.58 13.58
N ASN A 180 7.80 -18.99 12.80
CA ASN A 180 8.02 -18.69 11.40
C ASN A 180 8.71 -17.33 11.24
N LYS A 181 8.75 -16.78 10.02
CA LYS A 181 9.40 -15.49 9.73
C LYS A 181 8.43 -14.30 9.71
N PHE A 182 7.17 -14.51 10.10
CA PHE A 182 6.18 -13.46 10.22
C PHE A 182 6.27 -12.75 11.57
N VAL A 183 5.92 -11.47 11.55
CA VAL A 183 5.74 -10.64 12.73
C VAL A 183 4.28 -10.24 12.82
N LEU A 184 3.72 -10.37 14.03
CA LEU A 184 2.39 -9.91 14.43
C LEU A 184 2.54 -8.97 15.62
N TYR A 185 1.51 -8.19 15.90
CA TYR A 185 1.47 -7.29 17.05
C TYR A 185 0.31 -7.63 17.99
N GLU A 186 0.42 -7.22 19.26
CA GLU A 186 -0.72 -7.27 20.19
C GLU A 186 -1.95 -6.60 19.56
N GLY A 187 -3.13 -7.19 19.76
CA GLY A 187 -4.37 -6.81 19.10
C GLY A 187 -4.67 -7.57 17.80
N PHE A 188 -3.72 -8.35 17.26
CA PHE A 188 -3.94 -9.13 16.03
C PHE A 188 -5.12 -10.12 16.17
N PHE A 189 -5.27 -10.76 17.33
CA PHE A 189 -6.27 -11.80 17.57
C PHE A 189 -7.58 -11.28 18.22
N ASP A 190 -7.66 -9.99 18.52
CA ASP A 190 -8.85 -9.37 19.14
C ASP A 190 -10.02 -9.35 18.14
N GLU A 191 -11.25 -9.12 18.57
CA GLU A 191 -12.38 -8.99 17.64
C GLU A 191 -12.32 -7.65 16.90
N ASP A 192 -12.83 -7.58 15.66
CA ASP A 192 -12.81 -6.38 14.81
C ASP A 192 -13.73 -5.23 15.33
N GLY A 193 -14.29 -5.36 16.54
CA GLY A 193 -15.38 -4.54 17.06
C GLY A 193 -15.04 -3.10 17.47
N ASP A 194 -13.77 -2.68 17.42
CA ASP A 194 -13.30 -1.38 17.95
C ASP A 194 -12.62 -0.48 16.88
N ASP A 195 -12.52 -0.95 15.63
CA ASP A 195 -11.64 -0.33 14.61
C ASP A 195 -12.33 0.69 13.68
N ASP A 196 -13.66 0.79 13.72
CA ASP A 196 -14.41 1.71 12.84
C ASP A 196 -14.10 3.18 13.15
N ALA A 197 -13.85 3.53 14.43
CA ALA A 197 -13.46 4.87 14.85
C ALA A 197 -12.07 5.28 14.29
N ASN A 198 -11.12 4.34 14.25
CA ASN A 198 -9.79 4.57 13.68
C ASN A 198 -9.86 4.83 12.16
N ARG A 199 -10.75 4.11 11.45
CA ARG A 199 -10.96 4.28 10.00
C ARG A 199 -11.30 5.72 9.62
N TYR A 200 -12.15 6.40 10.40
CA TYR A 200 -12.51 7.81 10.16
C TYR A 200 -11.36 8.78 10.49
N VAL A 201 -10.57 8.50 11.52
CA VAL A 201 -9.38 9.30 11.87
C VAL A 201 -8.31 9.23 10.77
N PHE A 202 -8.10 8.06 10.17
CA PHE A 202 -7.16 7.89 9.05
C PHE A 202 -7.57 8.69 7.80
N ILE A 203 -8.86 8.69 7.44
CA ILE A 203 -9.40 9.47 6.32
C ILE A 203 -9.23 10.98 6.58
N LEU A 204 -9.58 11.44 7.80
CA LEU A 204 -9.46 12.85 8.18
C LEU A 204 -8.01 13.34 8.19
N HIS A 205 -7.06 12.53 8.68
CA HIS A 205 -5.65 12.89 8.68
C HIS A 205 -5.07 12.94 7.25
N TYR A 206 -5.45 12.00 6.39
CA TYR A 206 -5.00 11.97 4.98
C TYR A 206 -5.49 13.22 4.22
N LEU A 207 -6.77 13.59 4.38
CA LEU A 207 -7.33 14.81 3.80
C LEU A 207 -6.63 16.08 4.30
N CYS A 208 -6.18 16.10 5.56
CA CYS A 208 -5.47 17.25 6.14
C CYS A 208 -4.04 17.39 5.60
N THR A 209 -3.36 16.28 5.28
CA THR A 209 -2.04 16.30 4.63
C THR A 209 -2.09 16.77 3.16
N ASP A 210 -3.18 16.51 2.43
CA ASP A 210 -3.36 17.01 1.06
C ASP A 210 -3.54 18.53 1.00
N VAL A 211 -4.09 19.15 2.06
CA VAL A 211 -4.13 20.62 2.19
C VAL A 211 -2.71 21.21 2.28
N PHE A 212 -1.73 20.45 2.76
CA PHE A 212 -0.34 20.89 2.89
C PHE A 212 0.52 20.67 1.62
N LEU A 213 0.09 19.81 0.69
CA LEU A 213 0.83 19.47 -0.54
C LEU A 213 0.31 20.16 -1.82
N GLY A 214 -0.74 20.98 -1.74
CA GLY A 214 -1.15 21.86 -2.85
C GLY A 214 -1.72 21.15 -4.08
N ILE A 215 -2.17 19.89 -3.96
CA ILE A 215 -2.79 19.15 -5.06
C ILE A 215 -4.30 19.44 -5.06
N GLY A 216 -4.85 19.85 -6.21
CA GLY A 216 -6.21 20.38 -6.39
C GLY A 216 -7.32 19.56 -5.73
N THR A 217 -7.91 20.14 -4.68
CA THR A 217 -8.69 19.48 -3.63
C THR A 217 -10.15 19.17 -3.96
N LYS A 218 -10.76 19.68 -5.04
CA LYS A 218 -12.22 19.57 -5.22
C LYS A 218 -12.73 18.32 -5.96
N HIS A 219 -11.94 17.75 -6.88
CA HIS A 219 -12.42 16.66 -7.72
C HIS A 219 -12.23 15.27 -7.08
N PHE A 220 -11.26 15.13 -6.16
CA PHE A 220 -10.92 13.84 -5.53
C PHE A 220 -11.85 13.50 -4.36
N ILE A 221 -12.21 14.49 -3.54
CA ILE A 221 -13.12 14.33 -2.39
C ILE A 221 -14.49 13.76 -2.82
N SER A 222 -14.99 14.13 -4.01
CA SER A 222 -16.29 13.67 -4.51
C SER A 222 -16.37 12.18 -4.84
N LYS A 223 -15.24 11.49 -5.12
CA LYS A 223 -15.26 10.06 -5.47
C LYS A 223 -15.18 9.16 -4.24
N THR A 224 -14.39 9.54 -3.24
CA THR A 224 -14.20 8.76 -2.00
C THR A 224 -15.45 8.73 -1.12
N PHE A 225 -16.26 9.80 -1.14
CA PHE A 225 -17.44 9.95 -0.29
C PHE A 225 -18.76 9.44 -0.91
N LYS A 226 -18.73 8.82 -2.10
CA LYS A 226 -19.96 8.32 -2.76
C LYS A 226 -20.60 7.11 -2.04
N TYR A 227 -19.94 6.58 -1.00
CA TYR A 227 -20.34 5.36 -0.27
C TYR A 227 -20.65 5.58 1.22
N SER A 228 -20.69 6.82 1.70
CA SER A 228 -21.11 7.12 3.08
C SER A 228 -22.37 7.99 3.08
N ASN A 229 -23.38 7.60 3.87
CA ASN A 229 -24.57 8.41 4.18
C ASN A 229 -24.23 9.64 5.06
N LEU A 230 -23.00 10.15 4.99
CA LEU A 230 -22.57 11.33 5.74
C LEU A 230 -22.65 12.56 4.84
N ASP A 231 -23.29 13.61 5.35
CA ASP A 231 -23.39 14.92 4.71
C ASP A 231 -22.00 15.50 4.44
N ILE A 232 -21.57 15.37 3.19
CA ILE A 232 -20.30 15.89 2.66
C ILE A 232 -20.21 17.41 2.92
N GLU A 233 -21.33 18.13 2.88
CA GLU A 233 -21.38 19.56 3.20
C GLU A 233 -21.02 19.86 4.65
N LEU A 234 -21.41 19.02 5.60
CA LEU A 234 -21.15 19.24 7.02
C LEU A 234 -19.64 19.12 7.33
N ILE A 235 -18.98 18.13 6.72
CA ILE A 235 -17.54 17.91 6.85
C ILE A 235 -16.76 19.02 6.15
N ILE A 236 -17.19 19.46 4.96
CA ILE A 236 -16.58 20.59 4.25
C ILE A 236 -16.70 21.88 5.08
N ASN A 237 -17.85 22.15 5.69
CA ASN A 237 -18.06 23.37 6.50
C ASN A 237 -17.30 23.34 7.84
N LEU A 238 -17.04 22.17 8.41
CA LEU A 238 -16.19 22.01 9.60
C LEU A 238 -14.70 22.21 9.30
N ILE A 239 -14.24 21.79 8.11
CA ILE A 239 -12.84 21.88 7.70
C ILE A 239 -12.52 23.26 7.06
N PHE A 240 -13.49 23.86 6.37
CA PHE A 240 -13.39 25.18 5.75
C PHE A 240 -14.52 26.10 6.26
N PRO A 241 -14.44 26.63 7.50
CA PRO A 241 -15.43 27.59 7.97
C PRO A 241 -15.38 28.82 7.05
N LYS A 242 -16.52 29.15 6.42
CA LYS A 242 -16.66 30.39 5.67
C LYS A 242 -16.37 31.54 6.64
N LYS A 243 -15.39 32.38 6.31
CA LYS A 243 -15.15 33.64 7.01
C LYS A 243 -16.38 34.54 6.93
#